data_AF-A0A5B7JDJ7-F1
#
_entry.id   AF-A0A5B7JDJ7-F1
#
_cell.length_a   1.000
_cell.length_b   1.000
_cell.length_c   1.000
_cell.angle_alpha   90.00
_cell.angle_beta   90.00
_cell.angle_gamma   90.00
#
_symmetry.space_group_name_H-M   'P 1'
#
loop_
_entity.id
_entity.type
_entity.pdbx_description
1 polymer ?
#
loop_
_entity_poly.entity_id
_entity_poly.type
_entity_poly.pdbx_seq_one_letter_code
_entity_poly.pdbx_strand_id
1 'polypeptide(L)'
;MVATEEWRRDFKVASICATTPGVRRMSASNLAEVVEGRDKLGRPVVVVTARNHSLFGRDMDDMTQYIVYVLELICARCGDENEAEIPDNMCLVFEMRGFGLSCMDYPALRKLFNVMTDHYPERLGVCLILNAPFIFSGCWPIIRSW
;
A
#
# COMPACT_ATOMS: atom_id res chain seq x y z
N MET A 1 17.38 2.77 -10.49
CA MET A 1 17.39 4.24 -10.49
C MET A 1 16.85 4.82 -11.79
N VAL A 2 17.50 4.68 -12.96
CA VAL A 2 17.00 5.30 -14.21
C VAL A 2 15.56 4.90 -14.58
N ALA A 3 15.23 3.61 -14.58
CA ALA A 3 13.87 3.13 -14.90
C ALA A 3 12.80 3.63 -13.90
N THR A 4 13.15 3.76 -12.62
CA THR A 4 12.26 4.29 -11.59
C THR A 4 12.00 5.78 -11.82
N GLU A 5 13.04 6.57 -12.11
CA GLU A 5 12.90 8.00 -12.37
C GLU A 5 12.08 8.28 -13.65
N GLU A 6 12.32 7.49 -14.71
CA GLU A 6 11.50 7.55 -15.94
C GLU A 6 10.04 7.24 -15.62
N TRP A 7 9.76 6.17 -14.88
CA TRP A 7 8.40 5.83 -14.47
C TRP A 7 7.76 6.92 -13.60
N ARG A 8 8.50 7.49 -12.63
CA ARG A 8 7.99 8.57 -11.76
C ARG A 8 7.59 9.79 -12.57
N ARG A 9 8.37 10.15 -13.60
CA ARG A 9 8.07 11.25 -14.53
C ARG A 9 6.84 10.92 -15.38
N ASP A 10 6.79 9.75 -15.98
CA ASP A 10 5.74 9.36 -16.91
C ASP A 10 4.39 9.16 -16.20
N PHE A 11 4.41 8.56 -15.01
CA PHE A 11 3.25 8.41 -14.12
C PHE A 11 2.85 9.73 -13.43
N LYS A 12 3.71 10.76 -13.48
CA LYS A 12 3.53 12.07 -12.84
C LYS A 12 3.34 11.97 -11.32
N VAL A 13 4.17 11.15 -10.67
CA VAL A 13 4.10 10.88 -9.23
C VAL A 13 4.09 12.18 -8.40
N ALA A 14 4.94 13.15 -8.75
CA ALA A 14 5.01 14.44 -8.07
C ALA A 14 3.71 15.27 -8.12
N SER A 15 2.80 14.98 -9.05
CA SER A 15 1.49 15.63 -9.16
C SER A 15 0.35 14.84 -8.52
N ILE A 16 0.62 13.64 -7.98
CA ILE A 16 -0.37 12.84 -7.26
C ILE A 16 -0.64 13.49 -5.90
N CYS A 17 -1.90 13.78 -5.61
CA CYS A 17 -2.33 14.39 -4.36
C CYS A 17 -3.78 13.99 -4.03
N ALA A 18 -4.30 14.45 -2.88
CA ALA A 18 -5.65 14.12 -2.42
C ALA A 18 -6.77 14.48 -3.42
N THR A 19 -6.53 15.44 -4.31
CA THR A 19 -7.51 15.87 -5.34
C THR A 19 -7.36 15.14 -6.67
N THR A 20 -6.33 14.30 -6.85
CA THR A 20 -6.19 13.46 -8.05
C THR A 20 -7.46 12.61 -8.23
N PRO A 21 -8.05 12.52 -9.44
CA PRO A 21 -9.36 11.91 -9.61
C PRO A 21 -9.49 10.49 -9.05
N GLY A 22 -8.52 9.61 -9.32
CA GLY A 22 -8.52 8.24 -8.80
C GLY A 22 -8.32 8.18 -7.29
N VAL A 23 -7.41 8.99 -6.75
CA VAL A 23 -7.22 9.13 -5.30
C VAL A 23 -8.53 9.55 -4.64
N ARG A 24 -9.16 10.62 -5.11
CA ARG A 24 -10.41 11.14 -4.54
C ARG A 24 -11.54 10.11 -4.57
N ARG A 25 -11.67 9.33 -5.65
CA ARG A 25 -12.67 8.25 -5.75
C ARG A 25 -12.39 7.14 -4.75
N MET A 26 -11.12 6.77 -4.59
CA MET A 26 -10.69 5.71 -3.69
C MET A 26 -10.69 6.12 -2.22
N SER A 27 -10.43 7.39 -1.89
CA SER A 27 -10.36 7.88 -0.50
C SER A 27 -11.65 7.63 0.29
N ALA A 28 -12.81 7.60 -0.35
CA ALA A 28 -14.09 7.31 0.30
C ALA A 28 -14.24 5.86 0.78
N SER A 29 -13.40 4.93 0.28
CA SER A 29 -13.45 3.51 0.64
C SER A 29 -12.87 3.21 2.02
N ASN A 30 -12.04 4.11 2.59
CA ASN A 30 -11.22 3.82 3.77
C ASN A 30 -10.40 2.53 3.63
N LEU A 31 -9.90 2.26 2.42
CA LEU A 31 -9.11 1.06 2.11
C LEU A 31 -7.75 1.09 2.80
N ALA A 32 -7.06 2.23 2.79
CA ALA A 32 -5.74 2.38 3.39
C ALA A 32 -5.63 3.68 4.19
N GLU A 33 -4.96 3.61 5.34
CA GLU A 33 -4.75 4.74 6.24
C GLU A 33 -3.30 4.76 6.75
N VAL A 34 -2.63 5.91 6.66
CA VAL A 34 -1.32 6.13 7.27
C VAL A 34 -1.52 6.68 8.67
N VAL A 35 -1.38 5.82 9.68
CA VAL A 35 -1.67 6.17 11.08
C VAL A 35 -0.57 7.03 11.68
N GLU A 36 -0.90 7.86 12.67
CA GLU A 36 0.06 8.73 13.34
C GLU A 36 1.10 7.93 14.15
N GLY A 37 0.70 6.76 14.68
CA GLY A 37 1.57 5.90 15.46
C GLY A 37 2.67 5.22 14.64
N ARG A 38 3.78 4.92 15.31
CA ARG A 38 4.89 4.12 14.79
C ARG A 38 4.88 2.73 15.41
N ASP A 39 5.52 1.77 14.73
CA ASP A 39 5.72 0.45 15.31
C ASP A 39 6.85 0.42 16.35
N LYS A 40 7.12 -0.76 16.93
CA LYS A 40 8.14 -0.92 17.98
C LYS A 40 9.57 -0.60 17.53
N LEU A 41 9.82 -0.54 16.22
CA LEU A 41 11.11 -0.18 15.65
C LEU A 41 11.12 1.25 15.10
N GLY A 42 10.09 2.06 15.40
CA GLY A 42 9.99 3.45 14.93
C GLY A 42 9.52 3.60 13.48
N ARG A 43 9.13 2.51 12.80
CA ARG A 43 8.69 2.58 11.41
C ARG A 43 7.31 3.24 11.32
N PRO A 44 7.06 4.14 10.36
CA PRO A 44 5.70 4.60 10.10
C PRO A 44 4.83 3.44 9.66
N VAL A 45 3.53 3.52 9.97
CA VAL A 45 2.59 2.41 9.77
C VAL A 45 1.49 2.81 8.80
N VAL A 46 1.22 1.93 7.82
CA VAL A 46 0.02 1.99 6.98
C VAL A 46 -0.84 0.77 7.25
N VAL A 47 -2.13 0.99 7.48
CA VAL A 47 -3.13 -0.05 7.69
C VAL A 47 -4.00 -0.16 6.45
N VAL A 48 -4.00 -1.33 5.81
CA VAL A 48 -4.89 -1.71 4.72
C VAL A 48 -6.04 -2.54 5.29
N THR A 49 -7.25 -2.00 5.22
CA THR A 49 -8.47 -2.66 5.71
C THR A 49 -9.07 -3.50 4.59
N ALA A 50 -8.70 -4.79 4.52
CA ALA A 50 -8.95 -5.63 3.35
C ALA A 50 -10.44 -5.79 3.01
N ARG A 51 -11.32 -5.80 4.02
CA ARG A 51 -12.78 -5.92 3.82
C ARG A 51 -13.39 -4.74 3.04
N ASN A 52 -12.72 -3.59 3.04
CA ASN A 52 -13.17 -2.38 2.35
C ASN A 52 -12.79 -2.39 0.86
N HIS A 53 -11.97 -3.36 0.46
CA HIS A 53 -11.66 -3.57 -0.95
C HIS A 53 -12.85 -4.18 -1.69
N SER A 54 -13.06 -3.76 -2.94
CA SER A 54 -14.07 -4.35 -3.83
C SER A 54 -13.42 -4.96 -5.06
N LEU A 55 -13.69 -6.25 -5.30
CA LEU A 55 -13.34 -6.89 -6.57
C LEU A 55 -14.18 -6.34 -7.74
N PHE A 56 -15.37 -5.80 -7.48
CA PHE A 56 -16.32 -5.39 -8.51
C PHE A 56 -16.26 -3.88 -8.76
N GLY A 57 -16.40 -3.49 -10.03
CA GLY A 57 -16.59 -2.09 -10.43
C GLY A 57 -15.40 -1.17 -10.15
N ARG A 58 -14.22 -1.72 -9.84
CA ARG A 58 -13.00 -0.96 -9.60
C ARG A 58 -12.32 -0.60 -10.92
N ASP A 59 -11.70 0.57 -10.93
CA ASP A 59 -10.78 0.99 -11.99
C ASP A 59 -9.33 0.76 -11.53
N MET A 60 -8.53 0.10 -12.37
CA MET A 60 -7.15 -0.26 -12.00
C MET A 60 -6.19 0.93 -12.05
N ASP A 61 -6.48 1.96 -12.84
CA ASP A 61 -5.68 3.19 -12.88
C ASP A 61 -5.95 4.01 -11.63
N ASP A 62 -7.20 4.07 -11.17
CA ASP A 62 -7.58 4.70 -9.90
C ASP A 62 -6.91 4.00 -8.71
N MET A 63 -6.96 2.67 -8.70
CA MET A 63 -6.29 1.87 -7.68
C MET A 63 -4.78 2.13 -7.70
N THR A 64 -4.16 2.22 -8.87
CA THR A 64 -2.73 2.51 -8.99
C THR A 64 -2.40 3.92 -8.50
N GLN A 65 -3.17 4.94 -8.88
CA GLN A 65 -3.00 6.30 -8.38
C GLN A 65 -3.13 6.37 -6.85
N TYR A 66 -4.10 5.65 -6.29
CA TYR A 66 -4.30 5.59 -4.85
C TYR A 66 -3.16 4.85 -4.12
N ILE A 67 -2.64 3.75 -4.69
CA ILE A 67 -1.45 3.06 -4.17
C ILE A 67 -0.26 4.01 -4.13
N VAL A 68 0.04 4.69 -5.24
CA VAL A 68 1.15 5.66 -5.30
C VAL A 68 0.96 6.77 -4.29
N TYR A 69 -0.25 7.32 -4.18
CA TYR A 69 -0.55 8.37 -3.19
C TYR A 69 -0.25 7.92 -1.76
N VAL A 70 -0.72 6.75 -1.36
CA VAL A 70 -0.49 6.20 -0.01
C VAL A 70 0.99 5.92 0.22
N LEU A 71 1.70 5.38 -0.77
CA LEU A 71 3.15 5.14 -0.69
C LEU A 71 3.94 6.44 -0.53
N GLU A 72 3.62 7.50 -1.28
CA GLU A 72 4.27 8.79 -1.12
C GLU A 72 3.99 9.40 0.27
N LEU A 73 2.76 9.29 0.77
CA LEU A 73 2.39 9.77 2.11
C LEU A 73 3.19 9.08 3.23
N ILE A 74 3.33 7.75 3.17
CA ILE A 74 4.07 7.02 4.20
C ILE A 74 5.57 7.17 4.05
N CYS A 75 6.10 7.22 2.83
CA CYS A 75 7.53 7.50 2.58
C CYS A 75 7.94 8.88 3.09
N ALA A 76 7.05 9.88 3.04
CA ALA A 76 7.30 11.18 3.65
C ALA A 76 7.40 11.15 5.19
N ARG A 77 7.05 10.03 5.85
CA ARG A 77 7.22 9.78 7.29
C ARG A 77 8.41 8.87 7.61
N CYS A 78 9.10 8.38 6.59
CA CYS A 78 10.37 7.66 6.69
C CYS A 78 11.52 8.68 6.73
N GLY A 79 12.58 8.36 7.48
CA GLY A 79 13.80 9.18 7.56
C GLY A 79 13.54 10.67 7.87
N ASP A 80 13.50 11.04 9.15
CA ASP A 80 13.57 12.46 9.51
C ASP A 80 15.04 12.83 9.75
N GLU A 81 15.53 13.85 9.04
CA GLU A 81 16.89 14.37 9.20
C GLU A 81 17.16 14.88 10.64
N ASN A 82 16.10 15.21 11.38
CA ASN A 82 16.17 15.67 12.76
C ASN A 82 16.07 14.53 13.78
N GLU A 83 15.68 13.33 13.36
CA GLU A 83 15.55 12.14 14.23
C GLU A 83 16.28 10.95 13.60
N ALA A 84 17.58 10.86 13.90
CA ALA A 84 18.50 9.82 13.38
C ALA A 84 18.06 8.36 13.66
N GLU A 85 17.02 8.16 14.47
CA GLU A 85 16.48 6.85 14.83
C GLU A 85 15.27 6.43 13.98
N ILE A 86 14.73 7.29 13.09
CA ILE A 86 13.61 6.91 12.24
C ILE A 86 14.10 6.05 11.06
N PRO A 87 13.62 4.80 10.91
CA PRO A 87 13.98 3.96 9.78
C PRO A 87 13.49 4.54 8.45
N ASP A 88 14.24 4.25 7.38
CA ASP A 88 13.86 4.64 6.01
C ASP A 88 12.81 3.70 5.37
N ASN A 89 12.24 2.78 6.16
CA ASN A 89 11.29 1.76 5.75
C ASN A 89 10.01 1.76 6.60
N MET A 90 8.95 1.14 6.08
CA MET A 90 7.60 1.19 6.63
C MET A 90 7.10 -0.16 7.15
N CYS A 91 6.07 -0.11 8.00
CA CYS A 91 5.28 -1.24 8.43
C CYS A 91 3.92 -1.24 7.69
N LEU A 92 3.66 -2.28 6.91
CA LEU A 92 2.39 -2.50 6.23
C LEU A 92 1.54 -3.49 7.03
N VAL A 93 0.34 -3.10 7.44
CA VAL A 93 -0.59 -3.95 8.17
C VAL A 93 -1.77 -4.28 7.27
N PHE A 94 -2.04 -5.55 7.01
CA PHE A 94 -3.29 -6.02 6.43
C PHE A 94 -4.24 -6.43 7.55
N GLU A 95 -5.27 -5.62 7.79
CA GLU A 95 -6.37 -5.96 8.69
C GLU A 95 -7.44 -6.77 7.93
N MET A 96 -7.55 -8.04 8.28
CA MET A 96 -8.33 -9.02 7.52
C MET A 96 -9.69 -9.36 8.15
N ARG A 97 -10.12 -8.69 9.23
CA ARG A 97 -11.44 -8.90 9.82
C ARG A 97 -12.54 -8.60 8.80
N GLY A 98 -13.36 -9.61 8.51
CA GLY A 98 -14.41 -9.52 7.49
C GLY A 98 -13.92 -9.72 6.05
N PHE A 99 -12.66 -10.12 5.85
CA PHE A 99 -12.15 -10.52 4.54
C PHE A 99 -12.91 -11.76 4.02
N GLY A 100 -13.25 -11.74 2.73
CA GLY A 100 -13.98 -12.78 2.04
C GLY A 100 -13.83 -12.69 0.52
N LEU A 101 -14.62 -13.45 -0.21
CA LEU A 101 -14.50 -13.57 -1.68
C LEU A 101 -14.73 -12.24 -2.43
N SER A 102 -15.61 -11.36 -1.93
CA SER A 102 -15.93 -10.09 -2.57
C SER A 102 -14.79 -9.06 -2.55
N CYS A 103 -13.81 -9.24 -1.65
CA CYS A 103 -12.65 -8.36 -1.50
C CYS A 103 -11.33 -9.08 -1.83
N MET A 104 -11.39 -10.31 -2.33
CA MET A 104 -10.21 -11.11 -2.71
C MET A 104 -9.75 -10.74 -4.13
N ASP A 105 -8.85 -9.77 -4.23
CA ASP A 105 -8.43 -9.20 -5.51
C ASP A 105 -6.93 -9.38 -5.77
N TYR A 106 -6.60 -10.49 -6.44
CA TYR A 106 -5.22 -10.79 -6.80
C TYR A 106 -4.60 -9.77 -7.75
N PRO A 107 -5.27 -9.27 -8.81
CA PRO A 107 -4.71 -8.21 -9.65
C PRO A 107 -4.33 -6.94 -8.89
N ALA A 108 -5.18 -6.44 -7.98
CA ALA A 108 -4.86 -5.24 -7.20
C ALA A 108 -3.69 -5.49 -6.23
N LEU A 109 -3.69 -6.63 -5.53
CA LEU A 109 -2.60 -7.00 -4.63
C LEU A 109 -1.27 -7.17 -5.37
N ARG A 110 -1.30 -7.82 -6.54
CA ARG A 110 -0.11 -7.97 -7.39
C ARG A 110 0.37 -6.63 -7.92
N LYS A 111 -0.54 -5.72 -8.28
CA LYS A 111 -0.18 -4.36 -8.71
C LYS A 111 0.51 -3.59 -7.59
N LEU A 112 0.03 -3.69 -6.34
CA LEU A 112 0.70 -3.11 -5.17
C LEU A 112 2.13 -3.63 -5.03
N PHE A 113 2.30 -4.96 -5.00
CA PHE A 113 3.65 -5.54 -4.84
C PHE A 113 4.58 -5.21 -6.01
N ASN A 114 4.10 -5.23 -7.25
CA ASN A 114 4.91 -4.82 -8.40
C ASN A 114 5.37 -3.36 -8.28
N VAL A 115 4.47 -2.42 -7.94
CA VAL A 115 4.86 -1.01 -7.76
C VAL A 115 5.88 -0.86 -6.63
N MET A 116 5.70 -1.57 -5.52
CA MET A 116 6.65 -1.54 -4.41
C MET A 116 8.02 -2.09 -4.82
N THR A 117 8.07 -3.26 -5.46
CA THR A 117 9.32 -3.91 -5.86
C THR A 117 10.06 -3.12 -6.95
N ASP A 118 9.34 -2.59 -7.94
CA ASP A 118 9.94 -1.94 -9.11
C ASP A 118 10.31 -0.47 -8.85
N HIS A 119 9.57 0.23 -7.97
CA HIS A 119 9.66 1.68 -7.83
C HIS A 119 9.85 2.20 -6.40
N TYR A 120 9.66 1.36 -5.38
CA TYR A 120 9.90 1.70 -3.97
C TYR A 120 10.77 0.62 -3.29
N PRO A 121 11.93 0.26 -3.88
CA PRO A 121 12.75 -0.83 -3.37
C PRO A 121 13.20 -0.55 -1.94
N GLU A 122 13.32 -1.61 -1.14
CA GLU A 122 13.78 -1.58 0.26
C GLU A 122 12.90 -0.74 1.22
N ARG A 123 11.75 -0.23 0.76
CA ARG A 123 10.83 0.56 1.59
C ARG A 123 9.93 -0.27 2.49
N LEU A 124 9.69 -1.56 2.19
CA LEU A 124 8.91 -2.45 3.04
C LEU A 124 9.77 -3.08 4.13
N GLY A 125 9.64 -2.61 5.37
CA GLY A 125 10.37 -3.15 6.51
C GLY A 125 9.70 -4.39 7.11
N VAL A 126 8.37 -4.39 7.22
CA VAL A 126 7.59 -5.56 7.65
C VAL A 126 6.19 -5.51 7.06
N CYS A 127 5.63 -6.69 6.77
CA CYS A 127 4.23 -6.87 6.43
C CYS A 127 3.56 -7.73 7.52
N LEU A 128 2.57 -7.19 8.22
CA LEU A 128 1.82 -7.85 9.27
C LEU A 128 0.42 -8.19 8.77
N ILE A 129 -0.02 -9.43 8.96
CA ILE A 129 -1.36 -9.87 8.60
C ILE A 129 -2.12 -10.15 9.88
N LEU A 130 -3.15 -9.34 10.16
CA LEU A 130 -3.95 -9.41 11.38
C LEU A 130 -5.34 -9.96 11.09
N ASN A 131 -5.90 -10.72 12.04
CA ASN A 131 -7.26 -11.26 11.98
C ASN A 131 -7.58 -12.06 10.69
N ALA A 132 -6.59 -12.75 10.11
CA ALA A 132 -6.76 -13.53 8.89
C ALA A 132 -7.80 -14.66 9.07
N PRO A 133 -8.90 -14.67 8.29
CA PRO A 133 -9.88 -15.75 8.35
C PRO A 133 -9.34 -17.03 7.69
N PHE A 134 -9.95 -18.18 7.98
CA PHE A 134 -9.50 -19.48 7.44
C PHE A 134 -9.36 -19.50 5.91
N ILE A 135 -10.23 -18.79 5.18
CA ILE A 135 -10.16 -18.67 3.72
C ILE A 135 -8.81 -18.11 3.21
N PHE A 136 -8.11 -17.28 4.01
CA PHE A 136 -6.80 -16.75 3.67
C PHE A 136 -5.74 -17.85 3.47
N SER A 137 -5.89 -19.01 4.13
CA SER A 137 -4.99 -20.15 3.95
C SER A 137 -4.95 -20.66 2.51
N GLY A 138 -6.05 -20.51 1.76
CA GLY A 138 -6.11 -20.83 0.32
C GLY A 138 -5.47 -19.74 -0.57
N CYS A 139 -5.44 -18.49 -0.11
CA CYS A 139 -4.82 -17.37 -0.84
C CYS A 139 -3.29 -17.38 -0.74
N TRP A 140 -2.77 -17.73 0.43
CA TRP A 140 -1.34 -17.61 0.73
C TRP A 140 -0.40 -18.35 -0.26
N PRO A 141 -0.71 -19.58 -0.72
CA PRO A 141 0.13 -20.27 -1.70
C PRO A 141 0.29 -19.54 -3.04
N ILE A 142 -0.69 -18.71 -3.42
CA ILE A 142 -0.66 -17.91 -4.65
C ILE A 142 0.22 -16.67 -4.44
N ILE A 143 0.06 -16.01 -3.29
CA ILE A 143 0.72 -14.74 -2.98
C ILE A 143 2.21 -14.94 -2.71
N ARG A 144 2.61 -16.03 -2.05
CA ARG A 144 3.99 -16.30 -1.65
C ARG A 144 4.98 -16.49 -2.81
N SER A 145 4.49 -16.66 -4.04
CA SER A 145 5.32 -16.87 -5.23
C SER A 145 5.53 -15.61 -6.07
N TRP A 146 4.98 -14.47 -5.65
CA TRP A 146 5.12 -13.19 -6.34
C TRP A 146 6.38 -12.45 -5.91
#